data_AF-A0A2H3DLQ0-F1
#
_entry.id   AF-A0A2H3DLQ0-F1
#
_cell.length_a   1.000
_cell.length_b   1.000
_cell.length_c   1.000
_cell.angle_alpha   90.00
_cell.angle_beta   90.00
_cell.angle_gamma   90.00
#
_symmetry.space_group_name_H-M   'P 1'
#
loop_
_entity.id
_entity.type
_entity.pdbx_description
1 polymer ?
#
loop_
_entity_poly.entity_id
_entity_poly.type
_entity_poly.pdbx_seq_one_letter_code
_entity_poly.pdbx_strand_id
1 'polypeptide(L)'
;QLLQDVNIQWSSTDIMIEQAILLCQLILSFLQGREQRELQKHQLSDNEWTVFRLFHKILCVPHAFQQKLSAEKTPTLCNALPAFSALLAWWHLLQEQMPEM
;
A
#
# COMPACT_ATOMS: atom_id res chain seq x y z
N GLN A 1 -7.40 -9.18 15.33
CA GLN A 1 -6.78 -8.26 16.31
C GLN A 1 -5.91 -7.30 15.52
N LEU A 2 -6.18 -5.99 15.61
CA LEU A 2 -5.33 -4.95 15.03
C LEU A 2 -4.00 -4.99 15.79
N LEU A 3 -2.94 -5.42 15.11
CA LEU A 3 -1.56 -5.28 15.57
C LEU A 3 -1.34 -3.80 15.88
N GLN A 4 -0.82 -3.50 17.07
CA GLN A 4 -0.42 -2.14 17.45
C GLN A 4 0.65 -1.67 16.45
N ASP A 5 0.21 -0.96 15.42
CA ASP A 5 1.07 -0.36 14.43
C ASP A 5 1.90 0.73 15.10
N VAL A 6 3.18 0.76 14.77
CA VAL A 6 4.00 1.96 14.91
C VAL A 6 3.24 3.11 14.25
N ASN A 7 3.36 4.35 14.75
CA ASN A 7 2.64 5.56 14.30
C ASN A 7 2.93 5.99 12.84
N ILE A 8 3.23 5.05 11.95
CA ILE A 8 3.54 5.27 10.56
C ILE A 8 2.40 4.71 9.72
N GLN A 9 1.55 5.63 9.28
CA GLN A 9 0.24 5.45 8.65
C GLN A 9 0.26 4.69 7.31
N TRP A 10 1.43 4.29 6.80
CA TRP A 10 1.55 3.66 5.49
C TRP A 10 1.10 2.21 5.47
N SER A 11 1.29 1.45 6.55
CA SER A 11 0.84 0.05 6.59
C SER A 11 -0.67 -0.09 6.52
N SER A 12 -1.42 0.73 7.28
CA SER A 12 -2.89 0.75 7.19
C SER A 12 -3.38 1.22 5.81
N THR A 13 -2.71 2.23 5.23
CA THR A 13 -3.04 2.74 3.90
C THR A 13 -2.80 1.68 2.82
N ASP A 14 -1.67 0.97 2.87
CA ASP A 14 -1.33 -0.11 1.94
C ASP A 14 -2.37 -1.23 1.99
N ILE A 15 -2.71 -1.69 3.20
CA ILE A 15 -3.72 -2.73 3.41
C ILE A 15 -5.09 -2.27 2.89
N MET A 16 -5.49 -1.03 3.15
CA MET A 16 -6.75 -0.49 2.64
C MET A 16 -6.79 -0.47 1.10
N ILE A 17 -5.69 -0.06 0.47
CA ILE A 17 -5.55 -0.03 -0.99
C ILE A 17 -5.57 -1.46 -1.56
N GLU A 18 -4.84 -2.39 -0.96
CA GLU A 18 -4.83 -3.80 -1.36
C GLU A 18 -6.25 -4.40 -1.32
N GLN A 19 -6.98 -4.17 -0.23
CA GLN A 19 -8.37 -4.64 -0.09
C GLN A 19 -9.29 -3.98 -1.13
N ALA A 20 -9.11 -2.68 -1.39
CA ALA A 20 -9.89 -1.98 -2.41
C ALA A 20 -9.61 -2.54 -3.82
N ILE A 21 -8.35 -2.85 -4.14
CA ILE A 21 -7.96 -3.46 -5.42
C ILE A 21 -8.56 -4.87 -5.54
N LEU A 22 -8.46 -5.70 -4.49
CA LEU A 22 -9.01 -7.05 -4.46
C LEU A 22 -10.53 -7.07 -4.69
N LEU A 23 -11.24 -6.12 -4.07
CA LEU A 23 -12.69 -6.01 -4.11
C LEU A 23 -13.19 -5.08 -5.22
N CYS A 24 -12.33 -4.59 -6.11
CA CYS A 24 -12.65 -3.56 -7.10
C CYS A 24 -13.93 -3.88 -7.89
N GLN A 25 -14.05 -5.11 -8.42
CA GLN A 25 -15.23 -5.53 -9.18
C GLN A 25 -16.51 -5.53 -8.32
N LEU A 26 -16.42 -5.98 -7.07
CA LEU A 26 -17.56 -5.95 -6.16
C LEU A 26 -17.96 -4.52 -5.81
N ILE A 27 -16.99 -3.64 -5.54
CA ILE A 27 -17.22 -2.22 -5.25
C ILE A 27 -17.94 -1.56 -6.44
N LEU A 28 -17.47 -1.78 -7.67
CA LEU A 28 -18.12 -1.25 -8.87
C LEU A 28 -19.55 -1.77 -9.03
N SER A 29 -19.78 -3.07 -8.81
CA SER A 29 -21.13 -3.64 -8.88
C SER A 29 -22.07 -3.10 -7.79
N PHE A 30 -21.55 -2.87 -6.58
CA PHE A 30 -22.27 -2.31 -5.46
C PHE A 30 -22.66 -0.85 -5.71
N LEU A 31 -21.76 -0.06 -6.29
CA LEU A 31 -22.01 1.35 -6.62
C LEU A 31 -23.06 1.52 -7.71
N GLN A 32 -23.29 0.53 -8.58
CA GLN A 32 -24.35 0.58 -9.60
C GLN A 32 -25.77 0.47 -9.03
N GLY A 33 -25.92 0.10 -7.76
CA GLY A 33 -27.22 0.02 -7.09
C GLY A 33 -27.92 1.38 -6.96
N ARG A 34 -29.26 1.39 -7.05
CA ARG A 34 -30.07 2.62 -6.98
C ARG A 34 -30.01 3.31 -5.61
N GLU A 35 -29.63 2.59 -4.56
CA GLU A 35 -29.54 3.07 -3.18
C GLU A 35 -28.20 3.80 -2.93
N GLN A 36 -27.21 3.60 -3.79
CA GLN A 36 -25.82 4.06 -3.63
C GLN A 36 -25.51 5.32 -4.44
N ARG A 37 -26.52 6.06 -4.94
CA ARG A 37 -26.31 7.24 -5.80
C ARG A 37 -25.38 8.30 -5.20
N GLU A 38 -25.45 8.51 -3.89
CA GLU A 38 -24.55 9.44 -3.19
C GLU A 38 -23.08 8.97 -3.16
N LEU A 39 -22.84 7.66 -3.28
CA LEU A 39 -21.51 7.07 -3.31
C LEU A 39 -20.94 6.99 -4.73
N GLN A 40 -21.79 6.93 -5.76
CA GLN A 40 -21.37 6.94 -7.17
C GLN A 40 -20.50 8.14 -7.52
N LYS A 41 -20.72 9.31 -6.89
CA LYS A 41 -19.88 10.50 -7.10
C LYS A 41 -18.43 10.34 -6.63
N HIS A 42 -18.15 9.35 -5.80
CA HIS A 42 -16.82 9.01 -5.31
C HIS A 42 -16.23 7.77 -6.02
N GLN A 43 -16.89 7.28 -7.08
CA GLN A 43 -16.39 6.16 -7.84
C GLN A 43 -15.07 6.54 -8.51
N LEU A 44 -14.03 5.76 -8.24
CA LEU A 44 -12.73 5.94 -8.87
C LEU A 44 -12.81 5.57 -10.36
N SER A 45 -12.21 6.43 -11.18
CA SER A 45 -11.94 6.18 -12.59
C SER A 45 -10.87 5.09 -12.78
N ASP A 46 -10.77 4.54 -14.00
CA ASP A 46 -9.75 3.53 -14.33
C ASP A 46 -8.32 4.05 -14.13
N ASN A 47 -8.10 5.34 -14.34
CA ASN A 47 -6.83 6.02 -14.09
C ASN A 47 -6.53 6.06 -12.59
N GLU A 48 -7.50 6.43 -11.75
CA GLU A 48 -7.34 6.44 -10.29
C GLU A 48 -7.11 5.03 -9.74
N TRP A 49 -7.77 4.01 -10.27
CA TRP A 49 -7.47 2.61 -9.93
C TRP A 49 -6.05 2.20 -10.31
N THR A 50 -5.53 2.73 -11.42
CA THR A 50 -4.15 2.50 -11.84
C THR A 50 -3.17 3.18 -10.88
N VAL A 51 -3.48 4.40 -10.45
CA VAL A 51 -2.74 5.11 -9.40
C VAL A 51 -2.78 4.35 -8.07
N PHE A 52 -3.91 3.76 -7.68
CA PHE A 52 -3.99 2.91 -6.47
C PHE A 52 -3.06 1.70 -6.56
N ARG A 53 -3.03 1.00 -7.70
CA ARG A 53 -2.09 -0.11 -7.92
C ARG A 53 -0.63 0.35 -7.85
N LEU A 54 -0.33 1.56 -8.32
CA LEU A 54 0.98 2.17 -8.23
C LEU A 54 1.37 2.48 -6.78
N PHE A 55 0.47 3.10 -6.00
CA PHE A 55 0.67 3.34 -4.58
C PHE A 55 0.89 2.04 -3.81
N HIS A 56 0.12 0.99 -4.08
CA HIS A 56 0.32 -0.31 -3.46
C HIS A 56 1.72 -0.86 -3.72
N LYS A 57 2.24 -0.77 -4.97
CA LYS A 57 3.62 -1.19 -5.28
C LYS A 57 4.66 -0.42 -4.46
N ILE A 58 4.46 0.88 -4.29
CA ILE A 58 5.39 1.75 -3.55
C ILE A 58 5.33 1.47 -2.05
N LEU A 59 4.13 1.27 -1.50
CA LEU A 59 3.88 1.10 -0.07
C LEU A 59 4.08 -0.34 0.43
N CYS A 60 3.97 -1.34 -0.45
CA CYS A 60 4.29 -2.73 -0.12
C CYS A 60 5.77 -2.92 0.28
N VAL A 61 6.68 -2.18 -0.38
CA VAL A 61 8.13 -2.21 -0.08
C VAL A 61 8.44 -1.83 1.37
N PRO A 62 8.04 -0.64 1.86
CA PRO A 62 8.27 -0.27 3.24
C PRO A 62 7.42 -1.14 4.18
N HIS A 63 6.18 -1.51 3.83
CA HIS A 63 5.36 -2.42 4.64
C HIS A 63 6.07 -3.76 4.94
N ALA A 64 6.62 -4.42 3.92
CA ALA A 64 7.38 -5.66 4.07
C ALA A 64 8.65 -5.48 4.94
N PHE A 65 9.35 -4.35 4.77
CA PHE A 65 10.49 -3.99 5.59
C PHE A 65 10.11 -3.80 7.07
N GLN A 66 9.00 -3.10 7.35
CA GLN A 66 8.49 -2.91 8.71
C GLN A 66 8.19 -4.26 9.36
N GLN A 67 7.45 -5.15 8.67
CA GLN A 67 7.12 -6.49 9.18
C GLN A 67 8.39 -7.28 9.52
N LYS A 68 9.41 -7.22 8.67
CA LYS A 68 10.67 -7.93 8.88
C LYS A 68 11.42 -7.44 10.12
N LEU A 69 11.50 -6.12 10.33
CA LEU A 69 12.17 -5.57 11.52
C LEU A 69 11.35 -5.75 12.80
N SER A 70 10.03 -5.65 12.72
CA SER A 70 9.13 -5.87 13.86
C SER A 70 9.10 -7.33 14.31
N ALA A 71 9.42 -8.28 13.44
CA ALA A 71 9.55 -9.71 13.77
C ALA A 71 10.82 -10.03 14.57
N GLU A 72 11.83 -9.16 14.56
CA GLU A 72 13.04 -9.37 15.35
C GLU A 72 12.80 -9.03 16.83
N LYS A 73 12.95 -10.02 17.72
CA LYS A 73 12.79 -9.85 19.18
C LYS A 73 13.77 -8.83 19.78
N THR A 74 14.85 -8.52 19.07
CA THR A 74 15.82 -7.47 19.40
C THR A 74 16.32 -6.93 18.06
N PRO A 75 15.72 -5.87 17.49
CA PRO A 75 16.20 -5.29 16.25
C PRO A 75 17.55 -4.65 16.55
N THR A 76 18.62 -5.42 16.36
CA THR A 76 19.97 -4.90 16.52
C THR A 76 20.28 -3.96 15.37
N LEU A 77 20.99 -2.86 15.65
CA LEU A 77 21.41 -1.86 14.66
C LEU A 77 22.05 -2.51 13.42
N CYS A 78 22.74 -3.65 13.62
CA CYS A 78 23.36 -4.47 12.59
C CYS A 78 22.39 -4.98 11.51
N ASN A 79 21.10 -5.18 11.83
CA ASN A 79 20.07 -5.63 10.88
C ASN A 79 19.24 -4.47 10.34
N ALA A 80 19.02 -3.43 11.16
CA ALA A 80 18.26 -2.25 10.76
C ALA A 80 18.96 -1.49 9.62
N LEU A 81 20.27 -1.23 9.72
CA LEU A 81 21.03 -0.48 8.72
C LEU A 81 21.01 -1.14 7.32
N PRO A 82 21.38 -2.43 7.17
CA PRO A 82 21.31 -3.11 5.87
C PRO A 82 19.89 -3.14 5.31
N ALA A 83 18.89 -3.31 6.17
CA ALA A 83 17.52 -3.37 5.73
C ALA A 83 17.04 -1.99 5.23
N PHE A 84 17.44 -0.88 5.86
CA PHE A 84 17.16 0.48 5.35
C PHE A 84 17.90 0.76 4.02
N SER A 85 19.14 0.29 3.88
CA SER A 85 19.86 0.39 2.60
C SER A 85 19.13 -0.40 1.49
N ALA A 86 18.62 -1.59 1.80
CA ALA A 86 17.83 -2.39 0.87
C ALA A 86 16.52 -1.68 0.47
N LEU A 87 15.83 -1.05 1.44
CA LEU A 87 14.63 -0.26 1.18
C LEU A 87 14.89 0.84 0.14
N LEU A 88 15.94 1.63 0.36
CA LEU A 88 16.32 2.72 -0.56
C LEU A 88 16.66 2.19 -1.95
N ALA A 89 17.42 1.09 -2.03
CA ALA A 89 17.77 0.47 -3.31
C ALA A 89 16.53 0.01 -4.10
N TRP A 90 15.54 -0.58 -3.41
CA TRP A 90 14.28 -0.98 -4.04
C TRP A 90 13.47 0.21 -4.56
N TRP A 91 13.40 1.31 -3.81
CA TRP A 91 12.72 2.51 -4.30
C TRP A 91 13.43 3.17 -5.48
N HIS A 92 14.76 3.21 -5.50
CA HIS A 92 15.50 3.69 -6.67
C HIS A 92 15.22 2.83 -7.91
N LEU A 93 15.21 1.51 -7.75
CA LEU A 93 14.84 0.60 -8.86
C LEU A 93 13.40 0.83 -9.34
N LEU A 94 12.46 1.01 -8.41
CA LEU A 94 11.08 1.32 -8.76
C LEU A 94 10.96 2.64 -9.51
N GLN A 95 11.72 3.65 -9.12
CA GLN A 95 11.77 4.94 -9.81
C GLN A 95 12.27 4.79 -11.25
N GLU A 96 13.31 3.99 -11.49
CA GLU A 96 13.81 3.70 -12.84
C GLU A 96 12.77 2.96 -13.70
N GLN A 97 11.96 2.09 -13.09
CA GLN A 97 10.91 1.33 -13.78
C GLN A 97 9.64 2.16 -14.06
N MET A 98 9.52 3.34 -13.45
CA MET A 98 8.32 4.17 -13.50
C MET A 98 8.69 5.63 -13.83
N PRO A 99 9.30 5.90 -15.01
CA PRO A 99 9.84 7.22 -15.35
C PRO A 99 8.77 8.30 -15.60
N GLU A 100 7.50 7.91 -15.75
CA GLU A 100 6.37 8.82 -16.01
C GLU A 100 5.59 9.22 -14.74
N MET A 101 6.07 8.83 -13.56
CA MET A 101 5.57 9.34 -12.28
C MET A 101 6.31 10.62 -11.90
#